data_AF-A0A973JBZ4-F1
#
_entry.id   AF-A0A973JBZ4-F1
#
_cell.length_a   1.000
_cell.length_b   1.000
_cell.length_c   1.000
_cell.angle_alpha   90.00
_cell.angle_beta   90.00
_cell.angle_gamma   90.00
#
_symmetry.space_group_name_H-M   'P 1'
#
loop_
_entity.id
_entity.type
_entity.pdbx_description
1 polymer ?
#
loop_
_entity_poly.entity_id
_entity_poly.type
_entity_poly.pdbx_seq_one_letter_code
_entity_poly.pdbx_strand_id
1 'polypeptide(L)' 'EKKELSLIEEYLPAPMSDDEVKSVISEIVARTGAASMKDIGRVMGEAMKTLKGKTDGNKVQEIVKSLLSV' A
#
# COMPACT_ATOMS: atom_id res chain seq x y z
N GLU A 1 5.93 -19.76 10.24
CA GLU A 1 4.67 -19.45 9.53
C GLU A 1 4.81 -18.09 8.84
N LYS A 2 4.37 -18.02 7.57
CA LYS A 2 3.99 -16.86 6.72
C LYS A 2 4.96 -15.67 6.58
N LYS A 3 5.36 -15.18 5.41
CA LYS A 3 5.08 -15.47 4.00
C LYS A 3 6.16 -14.75 3.16
N GLU A 4 6.71 -15.50 2.20
CA GLU A 4 7.42 -15.15 0.96
C GLU A 4 7.58 -13.66 0.58
N LEU A 5 8.82 -13.15 0.71
CA LEU A 5 9.34 -11.98 0.00
C LEU A 5 9.89 -12.43 -1.36
N SER A 6 9.00 -12.90 -2.23
CA SER A 6 9.36 -13.27 -3.61
C SER A 6 8.98 -12.12 -4.54
N LEU A 7 9.85 -11.11 -4.64
CA LEU A 7 9.68 -10.04 -5.63
C LEU A 7 10.87 -10.04 -6.60
N ILE A 8 10.94 -11.08 -7.41
CA ILE A 8 11.69 -11.08 -8.66
C ILE A 8 10.65 -11.26 -9.75
N GLU A 9 10.15 -10.16 -10.33
CA GLU A 9 9.59 -10.21 -11.68
C GLU A 9 10.11 -9.03 -12.48
N GLU A 10 10.77 -9.44 -13.55
CA GLU A 10 11.58 -8.71 -14.49
C GLU A 10 10.70 -8.30 -15.68
N TYR A 11 11.09 -7.20 -16.35
CA TYR A 11 10.62 -6.76 -17.67
C TYR A 11 9.18 -6.18 -17.77
N LEU A 12 9.15 -4.83 -17.75
CA LEU A 12 8.02 -3.90 -17.95
C LEU A 12 7.00 -3.82 -16.81
N PRO A 13 6.73 -2.62 -16.24
CA PRO A 13 5.78 -2.49 -15.15
C PRO A 13 4.37 -2.69 -15.69
N ALA A 14 3.84 -3.90 -15.54
CA ALA A 14 2.39 -4.10 -15.53
C ALA A 14 1.80 -3.20 -14.42
N PRO A 15 0.61 -2.61 -14.64
CA PRO A 15 -0.08 -1.88 -13.57
C PRO A 15 -0.24 -2.80 -12.35
N MET A 16 0.16 -2.33 -11.17
CA MET A 16 0.13 -3.15 -9.95
C MET A 16 -1.28 -3.68 -9.69
N SER A 17 -1.36 -4.97 -9.36
CA SER A 17 -2.60 -5.62 -8.92
C SER A 17 -3.05 -5.09 -7.56
N ASP A 18 -4.34 -5.28 -7.25
CA ASP A 18 -4.95 -4.89 -5.97
C ASP A 18 -4.21 -5.50 -4.77
N ASP A 19 -3.79 -6.76 -4.90
CA ASP A 19 -3.08 -7.49 -3.85
C ASP A 19 -1.68 -6.94 -3.59
N GLU A 20 -0.94 -6.57 -4.65
CA GLU A 20 0.36 -5.93 -4.52
C GLU A 20 0.24 -4.53 -3.89
N VAL A 21 -0.74 -3.74 -4.33
CA VAL A 21 -1.01 -2.42 -3.76
C VAL A 21 -1.35 -2.56 -2.27
N LYS A 22 -2.18 -3.53 -1.91
CA LYS A 22 -2.55 -3.82 -0.53
C LYS A 22 -1.36 -4.27 0.32
N SER A 23 -0.45 -5.08 -0.24
CA SER A 23 0.77 -5.51 0.45
C SER A 23 1.66 -4.30 0.77
N VAL A 24 1.93 -3.44 -0.21
CA VAL A 24 2.74 -2.23 -0.02
C VAL A 24 2.10 -1.29 1.01
N ILE A 25 0.78 -1.08 0.95
CA ILE A 25 0.10 -0.23 1.92
C ILE A 25 0.16 -0.85 3.33
N SER A 26 0.02 -2.16 3.46
CA SER A 26 0.13 -2.85 4.76
C SER A 26 1.52 -2.68 5.38
N GLU A 27 2.58 -2.76 4.56
CA GLU A 27 3.95 -2.47 5.01
C GLU A 27 4.11 -1.02 5.46
N ILE A 28 3.53 -0.07 4.74
CA ILE A 28 3.55 1.35 5.11
C ILE A 28 2.81 1.57 6.44
N VAL A 29 1.64 0.96 6.62
CA VAL A 29 0.88 1.01 7.89
C VAL A 29 1.74 0.49 9.05
N ALA A 30 2.40 -0.66 8.86
CA ALA A 30 3.30 -1.25 9.85
C ALA A 30 4.52 -0.35 10.15
N ARG A 31 5.16 0.20 9.12
CA ARG A 31 6.35 1.09 9.26
C ARG A 31 6.00 2.43 9.91
N THR A 32 4.82 2.96 9.64
CA THR A 32 4.36 4.24 10.21
C THR A 32 3.75 4.08 11.61
N GLY A 33 3.52 2.85 12.07
CA GLY A 33 2.82 2.55 13.31
C GLY A 33 1.37 3.03 13.30
N ALA A 34 0.78 3.21 12.12
CA ALA A 34 -0.59 3.68 11.99
C ALA A 34 -1.56 2.61 12.50
N ALA A 35 -2.44 3.01 13.41
CA ALA A 35 -3.37 2.09 14.07
C ALA A 35 -4.84 2.53 13.93
N SER A 36 -5.10 3.69 13.33
CA SER A 36 -6.46 4.18 13.17
C SER A 36 -6.59 5.17 12.01
N MET A 37 -7.83 5.51 11.69
CA MET A 37 -8.15 6.58 10.74
C MET A 37 -7.53 7.95 11.08
N LYS A 38 -7.08 8.19 12.31
CA LYS A 38 -6.35 9.42 12.68
C LYS A 38 -4.99 9.51 11.98
N ASP A 39 -4.38 8.37 11.66
CA ASP A 39 -3.09 8.27 11.00
C ASP A 39 -3.20 8.27 9.47
N ILE A 40 -4.42 8.34 8.92
CA ILE A 40 -4.66 8.22 7.48
C ILE A 40 -3.85 9.22 6.66
N GLY A 41 -3.67 10.45 7.14
CA GLY A 41 -2.90 11.47 6.43
C GLY A 41 -1.42 11.08 6.28
N ARG A 42 -0.84 10.45 7.31
CA ARG A 42 0.55 9.96 7.29
C ARG A 42 0.70 8.79 6.32
N VAL A 43 -0.18 7.79 6.44
CA VAL A 43 -0.17 6.60 5.57
C VAL A 43 -0.41 6.98 4.12
N MET A 44 -1.39 7.86 3.85
CA MET A 44 -1.67 8.36 2.51
C MET A 44 -0.49 9.09 1.90
N GLY A 45 0.21 9.95 2.66
CA GLY A 45 1.37 10.67 2.16
C GLY A 45 2.50 9.73 1.69
N GLU A 46 2.79 8.70 2.49
CA GLU A 46 3.82 7.71 2.13
C GLU A 46 3.36 6.76 1.02
N ALA A 47 2.10 6.32 1.04
CA ALA A 47 1.54 5.45 0.00
C ALA A 47 1.48 6.16 -1.36
N MET A 48 1.00 7.40 -1.40
CA MET A 48 0.97 8.20 -2.64
C MET A 48 2.36 8.47 -3.20
N LYS A 49 3.38 8.63 -2.34
CA LYS A 49 4.78 8.78 -2.77
C LYS A 49 5.34 7.47 -3.31
N THR A 50 5.05 6.35 -2.66
CA THR A 50 5.60 5.01 -3.00
C THR A 50 4.95 4.42 -4.25
N LEU A 51 3.65 4.65 -4.43
CA LEU A 51 2.83 4.12 -5.52
C LEU A 51 2.62 5.11 -6.67
N LYS A 52 3.28 6.28 -6.63
CA LYS A 52 3.17 7.32 -7.66
C LYS A 52 3.48 6.74 -9.04
N GLY A 53 2.50 6.80 -9.95
CA GLY A 53 2.65 6.31 -11.33
C GLY A 53 2.63 4.78 -11.46
N LYS A 54 2.42 4.03 -10.38
CA LYS A 54 2.30 2.56 -10.37
C LYS A 54 0.86 2.08 -10.22
N THR A 55 0.00 2.90 -9.60
CA THR A 55 -1.44 2.63 -9.43
C THR A 55 -2.24 3.93 -9.32
N ASP A 56 -3.57 3.83 -9.38
CA ASP A 56 -4.50 4.96 -9.26
C ASP A 56 -4.59 5.46 -7.81
N GLY A 57 -4.53 6.78 -7.60
CA GLY A 57 -4.57 7.39 -6.28
C GLY A 57 -5.89 7.15 -5.53
N ASN A 58 -7.02 7.01 -6.23
CA ASN A 58 -8.30 6.65 -5.62
C ASN A 58 -8.25 5.24 -5.05
N LYS A 59 -7.62 4.31 -5.78
CA LYS A 59 -7.44 2.92 -5.34
C LYS A 59 -6.58 2.84 -4.08
N VAL A 60 -5.49 3.62 -4.03
CA VAL A 60 -4.67 3.77 -2.82
C VAL A 60 -5.53 4.25 -1.66
N GLN A 61 -6.34 5.29 -1.89
CA GLN A 61 -7.20 5.85 -0.85
C GLN A 61 -8.21 4.85 -0.29
N GLU A 62 -8.88 4.08 -1.15
CA GLU A 62 -9.84 3.05 -0.74
C GLU A 62 -9.19 1.97 0.11
N ILE A 63 -8.02 1.46 -0.33
CA ILE A 63 -7.31 0.40 0.39
C ILE A 63 -6.77 0.91 1.73
N VAL A 64 -6.18 2.10 1.78
CA VAL A 64 -5.72 2.72 3.04
C VAL A 64 -6.88 2.87 4.02
N LYS A 65 -8.03 3.40 3.57
CA LYS A 65 -9.22 3.53 4.41
C LYS A 65 -9.67 2.17 4.93
N SER A 66 -9.74 1.16 4.06
CA SER A 66 -10.13 -0.20 4.44
C SER A 66 -9.21 -0.81 5.50
N LEU A 67 -7.89 -0.56 5.43
CA LEU A 67 -6.92 -1.09 6.38
C LEU A 67 -6.91 -0.37 7.73
N LEU A 68 -7.36 0.89 7.79
CA LEU A 68 -7.36 1.71 9.01
C LEU A 68 -8.74 1.86 9.68
N SER A 69 -9.81 1.40 9.02
CA SER A 69 -11.19 1.44 9.54
C SER A 69 -11.57 0.23 10.40
N VAL A 70 -10.60 -0.62 10.73
CA VAL A 70 -10.74 -1.76 11.65
C VAL A 70 -10.70 -1.33 13.11
#